data_AF-A0A843JY89-F1
#
_entry.id   AF-A0A843JY89-F1
#
_cell.length_a   1.000
_cell.length_b   1.000
_cell.length_c   1.000
_cell.angle_alpha   90.00
_cell.angle_beta   90.00
_cell.angle_gamma   90.00
#
_symmetry.space_group_name_H-M   'P 1'
#
loop_
_entity.id
_entity.type
_entity.pdbx_description
1 polymer ?
#
loop_
_entity_poly.entity_id
_entity_poly.type
_entity_poly.pdbx_seq_one_letter_code
_entity_poly.pdbx_strand_id
1 'polypeptide(L)'
;MLLVDLCARPDSLFQYEFVHPVRAALKDCGHGSRILHYTELTPQDIDASERIILCGTALKDDEYLGHLSQLSWIRDFRRPLMGICAGMQVISAIYGGAAVPCPAIGLTEIDIIQDSSLLGEARPLEVYQLHNHAASLPEGFVLMAGSRDAPMAFRHPIRPTFGLLFHPEVRCRWILERFANLPVY
;
A
#
# COMPACT_ATOMS: atom_id res chain seq x y z
N MET A 1 12.99 -6.60 -3.57
CA MET A 1 11.55 -6.69 -3.25
C MET A 1 10.71 -6.62 -4.52
N LEU A 2 9.44 -7.01 -4.45
CA LEU A 2 8.51 -6.93 -5.57
C LEU A 2 7.58 -5.71 -5.41
N LEU A 3 7.47 -4.91 -6.46
CA LEU A 3 6.44 -3.89 -6.61
C LEU A 3 5.38 -4.43 -7.57
N VAL A 4 4.14 -4.44 -7.13
CA VAL A 4 2.99 -4.83 -7.94
C VAL A 4 2.36 -3.58 -8.51
N ASP A 5 2.40 -3.47 -9.82
CA ASP A 5 1.68 -2.45 -10.58
C ASP A 5 0.20 -2.84 -10.67
N LEU A 6 -0.66 -1.98 -10.13
CA LEU A 6 -2.11 -2.14 -10.10
C LEU A 6 -2.83 -1.33 -11.19
N CYS A 7 -2.10 -0.61 -12.04
CA CYS A 7 -2.72 0.19 -13.10
C CYS A 7 -3.55 -0.71 -14.04
N ALA A 8 -4.57 -0.19 -14.70
CA ALA A 8 -5.41 -0.95 -15.63
C ALA A 8 -4.64 -1.62 -16.77
N ARG A 9 -3.51 -1.02 -17.20
CA ARG A 9 -2.67 -1.53 -18.28
C ARG A 9 -1.20 -1.58 -17.88
N PRO A 10 -0.49 -2.66 -18.25
CA PRO A 10 0.95 -2.72 -18.09
C PRO A 10 1.63 -1.63 -18.95
N ASP A 11 2.79 -1.16 -18.49
CA ASP A 11 3.61 -0.13 -19.16
C ASP A 11 2.86 1.16 -19.49
N SER A 12 1.79 1.46 -18.75
CA SER A 12 1.05 2.71 -18.89
C SER A 12 1.85 3.90 -18.35
N LEU A 13 1.50 5.12 -18.78
CA LEU A 13 2.07 6.34 -18.23
C LEU A 13 1.85 6.45 -16.71
N PHE A 14 0.78 5.85 -16.18
CA PHE A 14 0.48 5.82 -14.75
C PHE A 14 1.48 4.96 -13.96
N GLN A 15 2.08 3.93 -14.56
CA GLN A 15 3.15 3.18 -13.91
C GLN A 15 4.35 4.10 -13.58
N TYR A 16 4.68 5.05 -14.46
CA TYR A 16 5.74 6.03 -14.21
C TYR A 16 5.40 7.03 -13.10
N GLU A 17 4.11 7.26 -12.86
CA GLU A 17 3.62 8.19 -11.84
C GLU A 17 3.48 7.53 -10.46
N PHE A 18 3.06 6.25 -10.40
CA PHE A 18 2.68 5.60 -9.13
C PHE A 18 3.60 4.46 -8.70
N VAL A 19 4.36 3.86 -9.62
CA VAL A 19 5.22 2.70 -9.31
C VAL A 19 6.70 3.10 -9.35
N HIS A 20 7.11 3.86 -10.37
CA HIS A 20 8.49 4.29 -10.51
C HIS A 20 9.00 5.17 -9.36
N PRO A 21 8.22 6.09 -8.76
CA PRO A 21 8.70 6.88 -7.64
C PRO A 21 8.91 6.04 -6.38
N VAL A 22 8.09 5.00 -6.16
CA VAL A 22 8.30 4.01 -5.10
C VAL A 22 9.63 3.28 -5.34
N ARG A 23 9.86 2.79 -6.56
CA ARG A 23 11.14 2.15 -6.94
C ARG A 23 12.33 3.09 -6.74
N ALA A 24 12.22 4.35 -7.14
CA ALA A 24 13.29 5.32 -7.00
C ALA A 24 13.62 5.57 -5.52
N ALA A 25 12.60 5.81 -4.69
CA ALA A 25 12.78 6.00 -3.25
C ALA A 25 13.45 4.80 -2.57
N LEU A 26 13.08 3.57 -2.96
CA LEU A 26 13.71 2.34 -2.47
C LEU A 26 15.16 2.20 -2.92
N LYS A 27 15.45 2.53 -4.18
CA LYS A 27 16.80 2.52 -4.73
C LYS A 27 17.70 3.53 -4.00
N ASP A 28 17.18 4.71 -3.69
CA ASP A 28 17.91 5.77 -2.98
C ASP A 28 18.35 5.33 -1.57
N CYS A 29 17.60 4.43 -0.91
CA CYS A 29 17.98 3.81 0.37
C CYS A 29 18.65 2.43 0.23
N GLY A 30 19.15 2.08 -0.96
CA GLY A 30 19.98 0.89 -1.17
C GLY A 30 19.21 -0.42 -1.38
N HIS A 31 17.89 -0.36 -1.59
CA HIS A 31 17.06 -1.54 -1.79
C HIS A 31 16.59 -1.68 -3.25
N GLY A 32 17.00 -2.78 -3.90
CA GLY A 32 16.56 -3.11 -5.26
C GLY A 32 15.13 -3.64 -5.30
N SER A 33 14.43 -3.34 -6.40
CA SER A 33 13.07 -3.85 -6.65
C SER A 33 12.84 -4.28 -8.11
N ARG A 34 11.97 -5.27 -8.28
CA ARG A 34 11.38 -5.68 -9.57
C ARG A 34 9.94 -5.20 -9.62
N ILE A 35 9.47 -4.77 -10.79
CA ILE A 35 8.07 -4.40 -11.04
C ILE A 35 7.43 -5.55 -11.82
N LEU A 36 6.23 -5.97 -11.42
CA LEU A 36 5.36 -6.84 -12.22
C LEU A 36 3.93 -6.28 -12.19
N HIS A 37 3.24 -6.39 -13.32
CA HIS A 37 1.82 -6.08 -13.37
C HIS A 37 1.00 -7.16 -12.66
N TYR A 38 -0.10 -6.79 -12.01
CA TYR A 38 -0.89 -7.74 -11.22
C TYR A 38 -1.43 -8.93 -12.02
N THR A 39 -1.70 -8.74 -13.32
CA THR A 39 -2.15 -9.81 -14.22
C THR A 39 -1.05 -10.78 -14.65
N GLU A 40 0.22 -10.44 -14.40
CA GLU A 40 1.39 -11.24 -14.77
C GLU A 40 1.97 -12.00 -13.57
N LEU A 41 1.42 -11.78 -12.37
CA LEU A 41 1.89 -12.42 -11.15
C LEU A 41 1.68 -13.93 -11.21
N THR A 42 2.76 -14.68 -10.99
CA THR A 42 2.70 -16.12 -10.76
C THR A 42 2.87 -16.45 -9.28
N PRO A 43 2.41 -17.63 -8.81
CA PRO A 43 2.72 -18.10 -7.47
C PRO A 43 4.22 -18.11 -7.16
N GLN A 44 5.06 -18.44 -8.14
CA GLN A 44 6.51 -18.43 -7.99
C GLN A 44 7.07 -17.02 -7.73
N ASP A 45 6.52 -15.99 -8.38
CA ASP A 45 6.93 -14.60 -8.13
C ASP A 45 6.58 -14.15 -6.71
N ILE A 46 5.42 -14.56 -6.21
CA ILE A 46 4.96 -14.28 -4.84
C ILE A 46 5.84 -15.04 -3.84
N ASP A 47 6.06 -16.33 -4.06
CA ASP A 47 6.85 -17.20 -3.17
C ASP A 47 8.32 -16.78 -3.11
N ALA A 48 8.91 -16.34 -4.21
CA ALA A 48 10.29 -15.84 -4.24
C ALA A 48 10.46 -14.45 -3.58
N SER A 49 9.37 -13.73 -3.32
CA SER A 49 9.42 -12.35 -2.85
C SER A 49 9.49 -12.26 -1.33
N GLU A 50 10.61 -11.79 -0.79
CA GLU A 50 10.75 -11.50 0.65
C GLU A 50 9.79 -10.42 1.16
N ARG A 51 9.46 -9.44 0.29
CA ARG A 51 8.62 -8.29 0.61
C ARG A 51 7.88 -7.84 -0.65
N ILE A 52 6.63 -7.40 -0.49
CA ILE A 52 5.79 -6.96 -1.60
C ILE A 52 5.16 -5.59 -1.27
N ILE A 53 5.15 -4.67 -2.25
CA ILE A 53 4.37 -3.43 -2.19
C ILE A 53 3.34 -3.45 -3.32
N LEU A 54 2.06 -3.28 -3.00
CA LEU A 54 0.99 -2.99 -3.96
C LEU A 54 0.93 -1.47 -4.15
N CYS A 55 1.26 -0.99 -5.33
CA CYS A 55 1.39 0.45 -5.60
C CYS A 55 0.04 1.13 -5.84
N GLY A 56 0.05 2.47 -5.85
CA GLY A 56 -1.12 3.26 -6.19
C GLY A 56 -1.48 3.21 -7.68
N THR A 57 -2.59 3.83 -8.04
CA THR A 57 -3.05 4.03 -9.42
C THR A 57 -3.59 5.45 -9.59
N ALA A 58 -3.95 5.82 -10.83
CA ALA A 58 -4.60 7.09 -11.10
C ALA A 58 -6.01 7.16 -10.48
N LEU A 59 -6.52 8.38 -10.25
CA LEU A 59 -7.78 8.65 -9.52
C LEU A 59 -9.04 7.90 -10.03
N LYS A 60 -9.07 7.51 -11.30
CA LYS A 60 -10.21 6.82 -11.94
C LYS A 60 -9.88 5.40 -12.38
N ASP A 61 -8.71 4.91 -12.00
CA ASP A 61 -8.26 3.56 -12.31
C ASP A 61 -8.57 2.65 -11.13
N ASP A 62 -9.71 1.95 -11.23
CA ASP A 62 -10.24 1.02 -10.24
C ASP A 62 -10.43 -0.40 -10.78
N GLU A 63 -9.89 -0.70 -11.97
CA GLU A 63 -10.07 -1.97 -12.67
C GLU A 63 -9.59 -3.17 -11.84
N TYR A 64 -8.53 -2.98 -11.04
CA TYR A 64 -8.00 -4.00 -10.13
C TYR A 64 -9.03 -4.54 -9.13
N LEU A 65 -10.07 -3.77 -8.77
CA LEU A 65 -11.15 -4.23 -7.88
C LEU A 65 -12.01 -5.33 -8.55
N GLY A 66 -12.04 -5.38 -9.88
CA GLY A 66 -12.66 -6.47 -10.64
C GLY A 66 -11.84 -7.78 -10.64
N HIS A 67 -10.57 -7.72 -10.22
CA HIS A 67 -9.60 -8.81 -10.30
C HIS A 67 -9.12 -9.32 -8.94
N LEU A 68 -9.87 -9.06 -7.86
CA LEU A 68 -9.51 -9.46 -6.49
C LEU A 68 -9.27 -10.97 -6.32
N SER A 69 -9.89 -11.82 -7.12
CA SER A 69 -9.64 -13.28 -7.08
C SER A 69 -8.19 -13.63 -7.39
N GLN A 70 -7.53 -12.90 -8.30
CA GLN A 70 -6.11 -13.06 -8.64
C GLN A 70 -5.18 -12.57 -7.53
N LEU A 71 -5.68 -11.71 -6.65
CA LEU A 71 -4.95 -11.12 -5.52
C LEU A 71 -5.25 -11.82 -4.19
N SER A 72 -5.98 -12.94 -4.22
CA SER A 72 -6.39 -13.69 -3.02
C SER A 72 -5.23 -14.24 -2.17
N TRP A 73 -4.07 -14.45 -2.78
CA TRP A 73 -2.82 -14.86 -2.13
C TRP A 73 -2.38 -13.91 -1.00
N ILE A 74 -2.87 -12.67 -0.99
CA ILE A 74 -2.64 -11.68 0.07
C ILE A 74 -3.01 -12.25 1.45
N ARG A 75 -4.03 -13.12 1.55
CA ARG A 75 -4.44 -13.74 2.81
C ARG A 75 -3.40 -14.70 3.37
N ASP A 76 -2.62 -15.32 2.49
CA ASP A 76 -1.67 -16.38 2.82
C ASP A 76 -0.23 -15.86 2.91
N PHE A 77 0.06 -14.69 2.33
CA PHE A 77 1.36 -14.06 2.41
C PHE A 77 1.71 -13.66 3.85
N ARG A 78 2.78 -14.25 4.39
CA ARG A 78 3.20 -14.07 5.80
C ARG A 78 4.36 -13.09 5.99
N ARG A 79 4.99 -12.67 4.90
CA ARG A 79 6.14 -11.74 4.89
C ARG A 79 5.65 -10.29 4.72
N PRO A 80 6.52 -9.28 4.86
CA PRO A 80 6.10 -7.88 4.79
C PRO A 80 5.35 -7.52 3.51
N LEU A 81 4.13 -7.02 3.67
CA LEU A 81 3.24 -6.57 2.60
C LEU A 81 2.76 -5.15 2.89
N MET A 82 2.90 -4.23 1.96
CA MET A 82 2.34 -2.87 2.06
C MET A 82 1.42 -2.60 0.88
N GLY A 83 0.26 -2.00 1.12
CA GLY A 83 -0.57 -1.41 0.08
C GLY A 83 -0.57 0.11 0.17
N ILE A 84 -0.35 0.80 -0.96
CA ILE A 84 -0.36 2.26 -1.08
C ILE A 84 -1.57 2.66 -1.91
N CYS A 85 -2.41 3.56 -1.39
CA CYS A 85 -3.64 4.05 -2.04
C CYS A 85 -4.50 2.88 -2.58
N ALA A 86 -4.51 2.63 -3.90
CA ALA A 86 -5.13 1.46 -4.52
C ALA A 86 -4.73 0.13 -3.85
N GLY A 87 -3.45 -0.04 -3.50
CA GLY A 87 -2.98 -1.23 -2.80
C GLY A 87 -3.61 -1.40 -1.41
N MET A 88 -3.89 -0.31 -0.69
CA MET A 88 -4.63 -0.37 0.58
C MET A 88 -6.08 -0.80 0.35
N GLN A 89 -6.71 -0.32 -0.72
CA GLN A 89 -8.06 -0.71 -1.11
C GLN A 89 -8.13 -2.20 -1.46
N VAL A 90 -7.15 -2.72 -2.20
CA VAL A 90 -7.03 -4.17 -2.48
C VAL A 90 -6.93 -4.96 -1.18
N ILE A 91 -6.02 -4.60 -0.27
CA ILE A 91 -5.87 -5.32 1.00
C ILE A 91 -7.20 -5.28 1.76
N SER A 92 -7.83 -4.11 1.88
CA SER A 92 -9.09 -3.99 2.59
C SER A 92 -10.18 -4.87 1.97
N ALA A 93 -10.37 -4.81 0.66
CA ALA A 93 -11.36 -5.60 -0.06
C ALA A 93 -11.11 -7.11 0.08
N ILE A 94 -9.84 -7.54 0.00
CA ILE A 94 -9.46 -8.93 0.24
C ILE A 94 -9.87 -9.38 1.64
N TYR A 95 -9.81 -8.51 2.65
CA TYR A 95 -10.25 -8.83 4.03
C TYR A 95 -11.72 -8.49 4.31
N GLY A 96 -12.55 -8.30 3.28
CA GLY A 96 -13.99 -8.08 3.42
C GLY A 96 -14.39 -6.62 3.69
N GLY A 97 -13.46 -5.68 3.58
CA GLY A 97 -13.76 -4.26 3.57
C GLY A 97 -14.31 -3.78 2.23
N ALA A 98 -14.60 -2.48 2.15
CA ALA A 98 -15.16 -1.82 0.97
C ALA A 98 -14.45 -0.49 0.69
N ALA A 99 -14.52 -0.03 -0.55
CA ALA A 99 -14.15 1.32 -0.91
C ALA A 99 -15.28 2.29 -0.52
N VAL A 100 -14.94 3.41 0.11
CA VAL A 100 -15.90 4.44 0.54
C VAL A 100 -15.53 5.79 -0.09
N PRO A 101 -16.49 6.58 -0.60
CA PRO A 101 -16.19 7.91 -1.14
C PRO A 101 -15.51 8.81 -0.11
N CYS A 102 -14.30 9.26 -0.42
CA CYS A 102 -13.48 10.09 0.46
C CYS A 102 -12.47 10.88 -0.37
N PRO A 103 -12.90 11.84 -1.20
CA PRO A 103 -11.99 12.54 -2.10
C PRO A 103 -11.02 13.44 -1.34
N ALA A 104 -9.72 13.28 -1.59
CA ALA A 104 -8.68 14.16 -1.06
C ALA A 104 -7.50 14.29 -2.04
N ILE A 105 -7.05 15.52 -2.25
CA ILE A 105 -5.94 15.85 -3.15
C ILE A 105 -5.04 16.88 -2.47
N GLY A 106 -3.73 16.60 -2.42
CA GLY A 106 -2.71 17.53 -1.93
C GLY A 106 -2.13 17.15 -0.58
N LEU A 107 -1.39 18.10 0.01
CA LEU A 107 -0.78 17.94 1.33
C LEU A 107 -1.83 18.14 2.42
N THR A 108 -1.84 17.23 3.39
CA THR A 108 -2.65 17.33 4.60
C THR A 108 -1.82 16.90 5.81
N GLU A 109 -2.22 17.37 6.99
CA GLU A 109 -1.78 16.76 8.24
C GLU A 109 -2.74 15.61 8.62
N ILE A 110 -2.18 14.52 9.15
CA ILE A 110 -2.91 13.40 9.75
C ILE A 110 -2.28 13.06 11.10
N ASP A 111 -3.03 12.41 11.98
CA ASP A 111 -2.48 11.89 13.23
C ASP A 111 -2.14 10.40 13.10
N ILE A 112 -0.88 10.06 13.44
CA ILE A 112 -0.53 8.70 13.83
C ILE A 112 -1.06 8.50 15.25
N ILE A 113 -1.96 7.54 15.42
CA ILE A 113 -2.65 7.29 16.70
C ILE A 113 -2.15 6.02 17.42
N GLN A 114 -1.32 5.22 16.74
CA GLN A 114 -0.79 3.98 17.28
C GLN A 114 0.66 3.77 16.84
N ASP A 115 1.52 3.55 17.83
CA ASP A 115 2.93 3.25 17.59
C ASP A 115 3.09 1.98 16.75
N SER A 116 4.01 2.03 15.78
CA SER A 116 4.33 0.87 14.94
C SER A 116 5.77 0.92 14.43
N SER A 117 6.30 -0.25 14.07
CA SER A 117 7.60 -0.35 13.38
C SER A 117 7.63 0.40 12.05
N LEU A 118 6.46 0.57 11.42
CA LEU A 118 6.33 1.26 10.14
C LEU A 118 6.25 2.78 10.31
N LEU A 119 5.28 3.28 11.08
CA LEU A 119 5.01 4.72 11.20
C LEU A 119 5.75 5.41 12.35
N GLY A 120 6.32 4.64 13.28
CA GLY A 120 6.95 5.18 14.49
C GLY A 120 5.92 5.56 15.54
N GLU A 121 6.29 6.52 16.39
CA GLU A 121 5.48 7.00 17.52
C GLU A 121 4.28 7.84 17.09
N ALA A 122 3.25 7.88 17.93
CA ALA A 122 2.07 8.73 17.77
C ALA A 122 2.43 10.22 17.73
N ARG A 123 2.08 10.87 16.61
CA ARG A 123 2.33 12.29 16.33
C ARG A 123 1.58 12.74 15.08
N PRO A 124 1.40 14.05 14.88
CA PRO A 124 1.01 14.59 13.59
C PRO A 124 2.05 14.28 12.51
N LEU A 125 1.57 14.00 11.30
CA LEU A 125 2.37 13.71 10.12
C LEU A 125 1.76 14.40 8.91
N GLU A 126 2.56 15.20 8.20
CA GLU A 126 2.16 15.75 6.91
C GLU A 126 2.35 14.70 5.81
N VAL A 127 1.29 14.41 5.07
CA VAL A 127 1.25 13.39 4.01
C VAL A 127 0.66 13.96 2.72
N TYR A 128 0.94 13.30 1.59
CA TYR A 128 0.33 13.64 0.30
C TYR A 128 -0.78 12.66 -0.06
N GLN A 129 -1.97 13.18 -0.35
CA GLN A 129 -3.13 12.39 -0.76
C GLN A 129 -3.46 12.62 -2.23
N LEU A 130 -3.88 11.55 -2.90
CA LEU A 130 -4.42 11.60 -4.25
C LEU A 130 -5.38 10.41 -4.45
N HIS A 131 -6.60 10.55 -3.95
CA HIS A 131 -7.61 9.49 -4.06
C HIS A 131 -9.04 10.07 -4.07
N ASN A 132 -9.96 9.31 -4.65
CA ASN A 132 -11.41 9.58 -4.59
C ASN A 132 -12.12 8.72 -3.54
N HIS A 133 -11.50 7.62 -3.15
CA HIS A 133 -12.06 6.62 -2.27
C HIS A 133 -11.04 6.24 -1.21
N ALA A 134 -11.51 6.14 0.03
CA ALA A 134 -10.78 5.48 1.11
C ALA A 134 -11.16 3.99 1.12
N ALA A 135 -10.38 3.20 1.86
CA ALA A 135 -10.73 1.83 2.18
C ALA A 135 -11.30 1.77 3.60
N SER A 136 -12.39 1.02 3.80
CA SER A 136 -12.88 0.76 5.16
C SER A 136 -11.84 -0.02 5.96
N LEU A 137 -11.80 0.17 7.28
CA LEU A 137 -10.94 -0.64 8.14
C LEU A 137 -11.45 -2.09 8.16
N PRO A 138 -10.65 -3.09 7.74
CA PRO A 138 -11.09 -4.48 7.79
C PRO A 138 -11.31 -4.96 9.23
N GLU A 139 -12.20 -5.93 9.42
CA GLU A 139 -12.48 -6.47 10.74
C GLU A 139 -11.21 -7.06 11.38
N GLY A 140 -10.98 -6.72 12.65
CA GLY A 140 -9.80 -7.15 13.41
C GLY A 140 -8.48 -6.45 13.06
N PHE A 141 -8.46 -5.57 12.05
CA PHE A 141 -7.28 -4.75 11.76
C PHE A 141 -7.10 -3.64 12.80
N VAL A 142 -5.84 -3.27 13.01
CA VAL A 142 -5.46 -2.18 13.92
C VAL A 142 -5.34 -0.89 13.10
N LEU A 143 -6.14 0.11 13.47
CA LEU A 143 -6.03 1.46 12.93
C LEU A 143 -4.73 2.10 13.43
N MET A 144 -3.90 2.60 12.51
CA MET A 144 -2.61 3.24 12.84
C MET A 144 -2.64 4.76 12.69
N ALA A 145 -3.43 5.27 11.75
CA ALA A 145 -3.60 6.70 11.53
C ALA A 145 -5.01 7.00 10.96
N GLY A 146 -5.52 8.21 11.24
CA GLY A 146 -6.86 8.64 10.83
C GLY A 146 -7.96 8.16 11.79
N SER A 147 -9.18 8.02 11.27
CA SER A 147 -10.35 7.57 12.04
C SER A 147 -10.87 6.23 11.52
N ARG A 148 -11.83 5.63 12.22
CA ARG A 148 -12.47 4.38 11.75
C ARG A 148 -13.28 4.59 10.45
N ASP A 149 -13.83 5.78 10.26
CA ASP A 149 -14.64 6.14 9.09
C ASP A 149 -13.78 6.56 7.90
N ALA A 150 -12.57 7.08 8.16
CA ALA A 150 -11.57 7.42 7.15
C ALA A 150 -10.17 6.97 7.61
N PRO A 151 -9.85 5.66 7.47
CA PRO A 151 -8.54 5.14 7.83
C PRO A 151 -7.47 5.73 6.91
N MET A 152 -6.43 6.33 7.50
CA MET A 152 -5.26 6.81 6.75
C MET A 152 -4.15 5.77 6.71
N ALA A 153 -4.09 4.92 7.74
CA ALA A 153 -3.23 3.75 7.75
C ALA A 153 -3.81 2.65 8.66
N PHE A 154 -3.64 1.39 8.27
CA PHE A 154 -3.96 0.24 9.11
C PHE A 154 -2.87 -0.82 9.04
N ARG A 155 -2.90 -1.76 9.98
CA ARG A 155 -2.13 -3.01 9.91
C ARG A 155 -2.95 -4.23 10.31
N HIS A 156 -2.56 -5.36 9.76
CA HIS A 156 -3.04 -6.65 10.24
C HIS A 156 -2.53 -6.89 11.68
N PRO A 157 -3.31 -7.55 12.57
CA PRO A 157 -2.93 -7.71 13.97
C PRO A 157 -1.70 -8.60 14.17
N ILE A 158 -1.57 -9.66 13.36
CA ILE A 158 -0.52 -10.68 13.46
C ILE A 158 0.53 -10.60 12.32
N ARG A 159 0.08 -10.61 11.06
CA ARG A 159 0.95 -10.55 9.87
C ARG A 159 1.56 -9.14 9.67
N PRO A 160 2.77 -9.01 9.10
CA PRO A 160 3.38 -7.73 8.75
C PRO A 160 2.74 -7.12 7.48
N THR A 161 1.42 -6.97 7.50
CA THR A 161 0.61 -6.41 6.40
C THR A 161 0.12 -5.04 6.78
N PHE A 162 0.36 -4.05 5.92
CA PHE A 162 0.05 -2.64 6.16
C PHE A 162 -0.71 -2.05 4.97
N GLY A 163 -1.62 -1.12 5.24
CA GLY A 163 -2.28 -0.31 4.21
C GLY A 163 -2.11 1.16 4.54
N LEU A 164 -1.74 1.97 3.55
CA LEU A 164 -1.57 3.43 3.63
C LEU A 164 -2.42 4.08 2.54
N LEU A 165 -3.26 5.06 2.89
CA LEU A 165 -4.11 5.73 1.91
C LEU A 165 -3.36 6.85 1.17
N PHE A 166 -2.34 7.40 1.82
CA PHE A 166 -1.47 8.44 1.29
C PHE A 166 -0.27 7.86 0.55
N HIS A 167 0.47 8.73 -0.16
CA HIS A 167 1.59 8.38 -1.04
C HIS A 167 2.94 8.65 -0.38
N PRO A 168 3.55 7.66 0.32
CA PRO A 168 4.85 7.81 0.98
C PRO A 168 6.00 8.17 0.02
N GLU A 169 5.88 7.81 -1.25
CA GLU A 169 6.83 8.11 -2.32
C GLU A 169 6.90 9.61 -2.67
N VAL A 170 5.81 10.34 -2.45
CA VAL A 170 5.72 11.79 -2.62
C VAL A 170 6.14 12.51 -1.34
N ARG A 171 5.58 12.08 -0.19
CA ARG A 171 5.86 12.66 1.12
C ARG A 171 6.08 11.53 2.13
N CYS A 172 7.13 11.63 2.96
CA CYS A 172 7.51 10.61 3.96
C CYS A 172 8.18 9.33 3.41
N ARG A 173 9.14 9.47 2.49
CA ARG A 173 9.91 8.36 1.92
C ARG A 173 10.60 7.45 2.95
N TRP A 174 10.87 7.96 4.15
CA TRP A 174 11.38 7.17 5.28
C TRP A 174 10.47 5.99 5.66
N ILE A 175 9.16 6.04 5.34
CA ILE A 175 8.23 4.91 5.53
C ILE A 175 8.59 3.74 4.61
N LEU A 176 8.97 4.03 3.36
CA LEU A 176 9.41 3.00 2.40
C LEU A 176 10.72 2.37 2.84
N GLU A 177 11.65 3.17 3.35
CA GLU A 177 12.92 2.68 3.92
C GLU A 177 12.67 1.81 5.16
N ARG A 178 11.79 2.22 6.09
CA ARG A 178 11.44 1.39 7.25
C ARG A 178 10.81 0.07 6.83
N PHE A 179 9.90 0.11 5.85
CA PHE A 179 9.30 -1.11 5.30
C PHE A 179 10.35 -2.05 4.69
N ALA A 180 11.28 -1.50 3.91
CA ALA A 180 12.37 -2.24 3.29
C ALA A 180 13.27 -2.95 4.31
N ASN A 181 13.42 -2.35 5.50
CA ASN A 181 14.23 -2.86 6.60
C ASN A 181 13.46 -3.70 7.62
N LEU A 182 12.15 -3.95 7.41
CA LEU A 182 11.41 -4.85 8.29
C LEU A 182 12.03 -6.26 8.27
N PRO A 183 12.06 -6.96 9.42
CA PRO A 183 12.49 -8.35 9.49
C PRO A 183 11.64 -9.25 8.58
N VAL A 184 12.30 -10.22 7.95
CA VAL A 184 11.66 -11.33 7.21
C VAL A 184 11.87 -12.57 8.05
N TYR A 185 10.76 -13.23 8.41
CA TYR A 185 10.74 -14.46 9.21
C TYR A 185 10.29 -15.63 8.35
#